data_AF-A0A4P6P733-F1
#
_entry.id   AF-A0A4P6P733-F1
#
_cell.length_a   1.000
_cell.length_b   1.000
_cell.length_c   1.000
_cell.angle_alpha   90.00
_cell.angle_beta   90.00
_cell.angle_gamma   90.00
#
_symmetry.space_group_name_H-M   'P 1'
#
loop_
_entity.id
_entity.type
_entity.pdbx_description
1 polymer ?
#
loop_
_entity_poly.entity_id
_entity_poly.type
_entity_poly.pdbx_seq_one_letter_code
_entity_poly.pdbx_strand_id
1 'polypeptide(L)'
;MNIFNNLPDDLSEEVFEDLIKTKHLKIERIISKGQTSPEDFWYDQQQNEWLIVLKASAIIAFENQASITLKQGDYLIPNEIII
;
A
#
# COMPACT_ATOMS: atom_id res chain seq x y z
N MET A 1 -11.51 6.98 16.89
CA MET A 1 -11.10 6.22 15.68
C MET A 1 -9.78 5.55 15.94
N ASN A 2 -9.57 4.34 15.41
CA ASN A 2 -8.34 3.57 15.56
C ASN A 2 -8.11 2.77 14.26
N ILE A 3 -6.90 2.85 13.69
CA ILE A 3 -6.55 2.21 12.42
C ILE A 3 -6.60 0.67 12.48
N PHE A 4 -6.49 0.08 13.67
CA PHE A 4 -6.49 -1.37 13.88
C PHE A 4 -7.87 -1.94 14.25
N ASN A 5 -8.88 -1.09 14.44
CA ASN A 5 -10.24 -1.53 14.73
C ASN A 5 -11.03 -1.76 13.43
N ASN A 6 -12.14 -2.49 13.53
CA ASN A 6 -13.05 -2.78 12.41
C ASN A 6 -12.31 -3.37 11.20
N LEU A 7 -11.55 -4.44 11.43
CA LEU A 7 -10.96 -5.21 10.32
C LEU A 7 -12.07 -6.01 9.64
N PRO A 8 -12.07 -6.09 8.30
CA PRO A 8 -13.03 -6.89 7.56
C PRO A 8 -12.81 -8.38 7.84
N ASP A 9 -13.91 -9.14 7.87
CA ASP A 9 -13.88 -10.59 8.07
C ASP A 9 -13.37 -11.33 6.81
N ASP A 10 -13.67 -10.77 5.63
CA ASP A 10 -13.18 -11.25 4.35
C ASP A 10 -11.95 -10.45 3.91
N LEU A 11 -10.85 -11.16 3.72
CA LEU A 11 -9.56 -10.68 3.23
C LEU A 11 -9.04 -11.64 2.15
N SER A 12 -9.95 -12.21 1.35
CA SER A 12 -9.57 -12.92 0.13
C SER A 12 -8.80 -12.00 -0.83
N GLU A 13 -9.24 -10.75 -0.93
CA GLU A 13 -8.56 -9.66 -1.64
C GLU A 13 -8.08 -8.58 -0.66
N GLU A 14 -7.22 -7.67 -1.13
CA GLU A 14 -6.89 -6.46 -0.37
C GLU A 14 -8.11 -5.56 -0.22
N VAL A 15 -8.23 -4.93 0.95
CA VAL A 15 -9.31 -3.98 1.23
C VAL A 15 -8.75 -2.57 1.31
N PHE A 16 -9.28 -1.68 0.49
CA PHE A 16 -8.92 -0.27 0.39
C PHE A 16 -10.03 0.59 0.96
N GLU A 17 -9.68 1.47 1.89
CA GLU A 17 -10.63 2.36 2.55
C GLU A 17 -10.16 3.81 2.55
N ASP A 18 -10.91 4.68 1.90
CA ASP A 18 -10.68 6.13 1.94
C ASP A 18 -10.96 6.68 3.35
N LEU A 19 -9.91 7.06 4.09
CA LEU A 19 -10.03 7.74 5.38
C LEU A 19 -10.28 9.25 5.21
N ILE A 20 -9.56 9.84 4.25
CA ILE A 20 -9.73 11.23 3.83
C ILE A 20 -9.64 11.27 2.31
N LYS A 21 -10.62 11.88 1.66
CA LYS A 21 -10.60 12.10 0.21
C LYS A 21 -11.01 13.53 -0.12
N THR A 22 -10.12 14.24 -0.78
CA THR A 22 -10.34 15.60 -1.29
C THR A 22 -9.89 15.67 -2.75
N LYS A 23 -10.03 16.84 -3.37
CA LYS A 23 -9.48 17.10 -4.70
C LYS A 23 -7.94 16.97 -4.78
N HIS A 24 -7.24 17.18 -3.67
CA HIS A 24 -5.77 17.34 -3.65
C HIS A 24 -5.05 16.30 -2.81
N LEU A 25 -5.77 15.50 -2.02
CA LEU A 25 -5.20 14.54 -1.08
C LEU A 25 -6.15 13.35 -0.90
N LYS A 26 -5.57 12.14 -0.94
CA LYS A 26 -6.20 10.90 -0.52
C LYS A 26 -5.35 10.30 0.60
N ILE A 27 -5.97 9.96 1.72
CA ILE A 27 -5.38 9.09 2.76
C ILE A 27 -6.22 7.82 2.77
N GLU A 28 -5.58 6.70 2.45
CA GLU A 28 -6.21 5.41 2.30
C GLU A 28 -5.63 4.42 3.30
N ARG A 29 -6.48 3.59 3.90
CA ARG A 29 -6.08 2.42 4.69
C ARG A 29 -6.15 1.21 3.79
N ILE A 30 -5.04 0.49 3.68
CA ILE A 30 -4.95 -0.78 2.94
C ILE A 30 -4.79 -1.90 3.97
N ILE A 31 -5.61 -2.94 3.84
CA ILE A 31 -5.56 -4.13 4.71
C ILE A 31 -5.27 -5.33 3.83
N SER A 32 -4.07 -5.90 4.03
CA SER A 32 -3.57 -7.05 3.29
C SER A 32 -3.33 -8.24 4.24
N LYS A 33 -3.50 -9.45 3.70
CA LYS A 33 -3.27 -10.75 4.34
C LYS A 33 -2.36 -11.63 3.48
N GLY A 34 -1.34 -11.03 2.88
CA GLY A 34 -0.33 -11.72 2.06
C GLY A 34 -0.68 -11.85 0.58
N GLN A 35 -1.65 -11.07 0.10
CA GLN A 35 -1.86 -10.89 -1.32
C GLN A 35 -0.63 -10.25 -1.97
N THR A 36 -0.51 -10.44 -3.28
CA THR A 36 0.52 -9.84 -4.12
C THR A 36 -0.15 -9.26 -5.36
N SER A 37 0.41 -8.19 -5.90
CA SER A 37 0.03 -7.67 -7.20
C SER A 37 0.13 -8.76 -8.29
N PRO A 38 -0.72 -8.75 -9.32
CA PRO A 38 -0.62 -9.68 -10.45
C PRO A 38 0.75 -9.59 -11.15
N GLU A 39 1.26 -10.72 -11.68
CA GLU A 39 2.63 -10.81 -12.24
C GLU A 39 2.94 -9.81 -13.35
N ASP A 40 1.94 -9.42 -14.14
CA ASP A 40 2.09 -8.51 -15.30
C ASP A 40 1.45 -7.13 -15.07
N PHE A 41 1.21 -6.75 -13.81
CA PHE A 41 0.57 -5.48 -13.47
C PHE A 41 1.53 -4.58 -12.74
N TRP A 42 1.65 -3.31 -13.16
CA TRP A 42 2.49 -2.30 -12.54
C TRP A 42 1.70 -1.00 -12.29
N TYR A 43 1.88 -0.39 -11.12
CA TYR A 43 1.22 0.87 -10.79
C TYR A 43 2.01 2.07 -11.37
N ASP A 44 1.51 2.63 -12.48
CA ASP A 44 1.94 3.94 -12.99
C ASP A 44 0.95 5.01 -12.57
N GLN A 45 1.21 5.66 -11.43
CA GLN A 45 0.36 6.72 -10.90
C GLN A 45 0.99 8.08 -11.15
N GLN A 46 0.22 9.02 -11.72
CA GLN A 46 0.64 10.42 -11.85
C GLN A 46 0.69 11.17 -10.51
N GLN A 47 0.10 10.61 -9.45
CA GLN A 47 0.05 11.22 -8.13
C GLN A 47 1.27 10.83 -7.32
N ASN A 48 1.84 11.77 -6.57
CA ASN A 48 2.88 11.44 -5.60
C ASN A 48 2.28 10.57 -4.49
N GLU A 49 2.94 9.48 -4.19
CA GLU A 49 2.50 8.52 -3.17
C GLU A 49 3.44 8.52 -1.97
N TRP A 50 2.88 8.22 -0.79
CA TRP A 50 3.64 7.94 0.42
C TRP A 50 3.01 6.73 1.11
N LEU A 51 3.81 5.69 1.30
CA LEU A 51 3.40 4.42 1.89
C LEU A 51 4.04 4.26 3.26
N ILE A 52 3.29 3.74 4.23
CA ILE A 52 3.81 3.39 5.57
C ILE A 52 3.23 2.06 6.03
N VAL A 53 4.10 1.17 6.52
CA VAL A 53 3.67 -0.10 7.11
C VAL A 53 3.37 0.10 8.59
N LEU A 54 2.10 0.05 8.97
CA LEU A 54 1.68 0.23 10.37
C LEU A 54 1.80 -1.05 11.21
N LYS A 55 1.78 -2.23 10.57
CA LYS A 55 1.90 -3.54 11.24
C LYS A 55 2.46 -4.57 10.25
N ALA A 56 3.26 -5.51 10.76
CA ALA A 56 3.93 -6.55 9.98
C ALA A 56 4.94 -5.97 8.95
N SER A 57 4.91 -6.43 7.70
CA SER A 57 5.86 -6.07 6.66
C SER A 57 5.22 -6.13 5.27
N ALA A 58 5.78 -5.37 4.32
CA ALA A 58 5.45 -5.42 2.91
C ALA A 58 6.72 -5.54 2.07
N ILE A 59 6.60 -6.11 0.86
CA ILE A 59 7.66 -6.09 -0.14
C ILE A 59 7.15 -5.25 -1.29
N ILE A 60 7.90 -4.22 -1.66
CA ILE A 60 7.59 -3.37 -2.81
C ILE A 60 8.59 -3.71 -3.90
N ALA A 61 8.12 -4.10 -5.08
CA ALA A 61 8.99 -4.27 -6.23
C ALA A 61 8.91 -3.03 -7.14
N PHE A 62 9.98 -2.81 -7.89
CA PHE A 62 10.12 -1.71 -8.83
C PHE A 62 10.45 -2.28 -10.20
N GLU A 63 9.99 -1.66 -11.27
CA GLU A 63 10.14 -2.20 -12.63
C GLU A 63 11.62 -2.39 -12.99
N ASN A 64 12.47 -1.45 -12.57
CA ASN A 64 13.88 -1.39 -12.97
C ASN A 64 14.86 -1.41 -11.78
N GLN A 65 14.40 -1.80 -10.59
CA GLN A 65 15.23 -1.82 -9.37
C GLN A 65 14.98 -3.06 -8.51
N ALA A 66 15.87 -3.29 -7.54
CA ALA A 66 15.67 -4.38 -6.58
C ALA A 66 14.46 -4.08 -5.68
N SER A 67 13.70 -5.12 -5.34
CA SER A 67 12.63 -5.01 -4.37
C SER A 67 13.16 -4.59 -3.00
N ILE A 68 12.34 -3.84 -2.27
CA ILE A 68 12.63 -3.45 -0.89
C ILE A 68 11.64 -4.11 0.06
N THR A 69 12.11 -4.47 1.25
CA THR A 69 11.23 -4.93 2.33
C THR A 69 11.03 -3.80 3.33
N LEU A 70 9.78 -3.38 3.50
CA LEU A 70 9.36 -2.43 4.52
C LEU A 70 8.89 -3.20 5.75
N LYS A 71 9.45 -2.90 6.92
CA LYS A 71 9.01 -3.42 8.22
C LYS A 71 8.06 -2.42 8.88
N GLN A 72 7.46 -2.85 9.99
CA GLN A 72 6.60 -1.97 10.79
C GLN A 72 7.32 -0.66 11.16
N GLY A 73 6.70 0.45 10.79
CA GLY A 73 7.21 1.81 10.98
C GLY A 73 8.01 2.35 9.79
N ASP A 74 8.46 1.49 8.88
CA ASP A 74 9.12 1.94 7.66
C ASP A 74 8.12 2.60 6.73
N TYR A 75 8.60 3.60 6.00
CA TYR A 75 7.84 4.32 5.00
C TYR A 75 8.65 4.47 3.71
N LEU A 76 7.94 4.71 2.61
CA LEU A 76 8.50 4.87 1.27
C LEU A 76 7.82 6.03 0.56
N ILE A 77 8.60 6.80 -0.17
CA ILE A 77 8.12 7.70 -1.22
C ILE A 77 8.62 7.11 -2.54
N PRO A 78 7.79 6.35 -3.28
CA PRO A 78 8.20 5.78 -4.55
C PRO A 78 8.36 6.90 -5.58
N ASN A 79 9.48 6.88 -6.31
CA ASN A 79 9.77 7.83 -7.39
C ASN A 79 9.61 7.18 -8.78
N GLU A 80 9.19 5.92 -8.81
CA GLU A 80 9.08 5.06 -10.01
C GLU A 80 7.86 4.15 -9.88
N ILE A 81 7.59 3.40 -10.94
CA ILE A 81 6.51 2.42 -11.05
C ILE A 81 6.75 1.25 -10.09
N ILE A 82 5.73 0.89 -9.30
CA ILE A 82 5.82 -0.14 -8.24
C ILE A 82 4.74 -1.23 -8.33
N ILE A 83 4.95 -2.32 -7.57
CA ILE A 83 3.96 -3.36 -7.26
C ILE A 83 4.00 -3.81 -5.81
#